data_AF-A0A2V7MCE2-F1
#
_entry.id   AF-A0A2V7MCE2-F1
#
_cell.length_a   1.000
_cell.length_b   1.000
_cell.length_c   1.000
_cell.angle_alpha   90.00
_cell.angle_beta   90.00
_cell.angle_gamma   90.00
#
_symmetry.space_group_name_H-M   'P 1'
#
loop_
_entity.id
_entity.type
_entity.pdbx_description
1 polymer ?
#
loop_
_entity_poly.entity_id
_entity_poly.type
_entity_poly.pdbx_seq_one_letter_code
_entity_poly.pdbx_strand_id
1 'polypeptide(L)'
;MAAACEPVTSPRTGSGGTQAVHGPGDPLPLLTSLQQRSFKQGNAMFQTTFTPATGLGPLFNARSCAECHEDPVVGGVGDEVETHATAYHGGVCDDLGRIGGPVIQDSVTPALHAVLGIDQEPVPLEATGFGRRTTPSVLGFGLLDAVPESEIVARADPDDRNGDGISGRPNRLPDGRIGRFGRKAQIATLHEFTSGAFINEMGITSPPEPREQTIRDTPLPSGVDPAPDPELGQAGLDATETFMRLLAPPPPTLSSFAELQGRKLFATVGCTGCHVPVLHTGSSPVRALSNTTVFAYTDLLLHD
;
A
#
# COMPACT_ATOMS: atom_id res chain seq x y z
N MET A 1 50.38 2.73 -10.56
CA MET A 1 49.25 3.28 -11.32
C MET A 1 48.17 3.67 -10.32
N ALA A 2 48.04 4.97 -10.06
CA ALA A 2 47.14 5.53 -9.06
C ALA A 2 45.72 5.66 -9.64
N ALA A 3 44.72 5.12 -8.96
CA ALA A 3 43.32 5.39 -9.24
C ALA A 3 42.93 6.68 -8.50
N ALA A 4 42.50 7.68 -9.26
CA ALA A 4 42.07 8.98 -8.76
C ALA A 4 40.74 8.84 -8.00
N CYS A 5 40.74 9.22 -6.72
CA CYS A 5 39.50 9.53 -6.01
C CYS A 5 39.09 10.95 -6.39
N GLU A 6 37.95 11.11 -7.06
CA GLU A 6 37.32 12.43 -7.20
C GLU A 6 36.63 12.82 -5.88
N PRO A 7 36.78 14.06 -5.41
CA PRO A 7 36.07 14.54 -4.23
C PRO A 7 34.61 14.83 -4.57
N VAL A 8 33.69 14.26 -3.78
CA VAL A 8 32.27 14.62 -3.80
C VAL A 8 32.15 16.09 -3.40
N THR A 9 31.75 16.94 -4.34
CA THR A 9 31.48 18.35 -4.09
C THR A 9 30.22 18.49 -3.25
N SER A 10 30.37 19.06 -2.05
CA SER A 10 29.26 19.37 -1.15
C SER A 10 28.32 20.40 -1.80
N PRO A 11 26.98 20.22 -1.76
CA PRO A 11 26.06 21.24 -2.27
C PRO A 11 26.23 22.53 -1.46
N ARG A 12 26.32 23.67 -2.17
CA ARG A 12 26.40 25.00 -1.57
C ARG A 12 25.23 25.22 -0.61
N THR A 13 25.54 25.67 0.59
CA THR A 13 24.62 26.16 1.62
C THR A 13 23.81 27.34 1.10
N GLY A 14 22.58 27.07 0.67
CA GLY A 14 21.52 28.07 0.52
C GLY A 14 20.96 28.45 1.91
N SER A 15 20.70 29.72 2.11
CA SER A 15 20.27 30.36 3.36
C SER A 15 19.07 29.67 4.03
N GLY A 16 19.20 29.43 5.33
CA GLY A 16 18.26 28.70 6.16
C GLY A 16 16.89 29.34 6.26
N GLY A 17 15.90 28.67 5.68
CA GLY A 17 14.64 28.42 6.38
C GLY A 17 14.76 27.04 7.01
N THR A 18 14.58 26.95 8.33
CA THR A 18 14.44 25.67 9.03
C THR A 18 13.30 24.89 8.39
N GLN A 19 13.60 23.89 7.55
CA GLN A 19 12.59 22.91 7.17
C GLN A 19 12.19 22.23 8.47
N ALA A 20 10.93 22.41 8.88
CA ALA A 20 10.36 21.64 9.96
C ALA A 20 10.59 20.16 9.61
N VAL A 21 11.30 19.44 10.47
CA VAL A 21 11.43 17.99 10.34
C VAL A 21 10.02 17.44 10.50
N HIS A 22 9.44 16.90 9.43
CA HIS A 22 8.14 16.25 9.51
C HIS A 22 8.24 15.02 10.43
N GLY A 23 7.30 14.86 11.34
CA GLY A 23 7.15 13.66 12.15
C GLY A 23 6.42 12.55 11.38
N PRO A 24 6.40 11.32 11.91
CA PRO A 24 5.47 10.30 11.43
C PRO A 24 4.03 10.83 11.42
N GLY A 25 3.29 10.57 10.33
CA GLY A 25 1.89 11.00 10.19
C GLY A 25 1.71 12.42 9.64
N ASP A 26 2.79 13.19 9.51
CA ASP A 26 2.75 14.49 8.85
C ASP A 26 2.60 14.32 7.32
N PRO A 27 2.06 15.35 6.64
CA PRO A 27 2.08 15.37 5.19
C PRO A 27 3.50 15.58 4.66
N LEU A 28 3.70 15.21 3.38
CA LEU A 28 4.89 15.55 2.61
C LEU A 28 5.20 17.06 2.70
N PRO A 29 6.48 17.47 2.58
CA PRO A 29 6.85 18.88 2.65
C PRO A 29 6.40 19.62 1.37
N LEU A 30 6.47 20.95 1.38
CA LEU A 30 6.23 21.81 0.20
C LEU A 30 4.81 21.74 -0.39
N LEU A 31 3.81 21.28 0.38
CA LEU A 31 2.41 21.33 -0.03
C LEU A 31 1.85 22.75 0.02
N THR A 32 1.05 23.08 -1.00
CA THR A 32 0.22 24.30 -1.02
C THR A 32 -0.83 24.25 0.10
N SER A 33 -1.39 25.41 0.46
CA SER A 33 -2.47 25.46 1.46
C SER A 33 -3.71 24.64 1.06
N LEU A 34 -3.97 24.50 -0.24
CA LEU A 34 -5.06 23.64 -0.73
C LEU A 34 -4.75 22.16 -0.49
N GLN A 35 -3.56 21.70 -0.89
CA GLN A 35 -3.13 20.32 -0.66
C GLN A 35 -3.09 19.95 0.82
N GLN A 36 -2.66 20.86 1.71
CA GLN A 36 -2.71 20.63 3.16
C GLN A 36 -4.14 20.46 3.68
N ARG A 37 -5.12 21.21 3.13
CA ARG A 37 -6.53 21.03 3.50
C ARG A 37 -7.06 19.68 3.00
N SER A 38 -6.75 19.32 1.75
CA SER A 38 -7.16 18.03 1.19
C SER A 38 -6.55 16.86 1.96
N PHE A 39 -5.28 16.95 2.38
CA PHE A 39 -4.65 15.95 3.25
C PHE A 39 -5.41 15.79 4.57
N LYS A 40 -5.78 16.89 5.23
CA LYS A 40 -6.55 16.84 6.49
C LYS A 40 -7.95 16.25 6.31
N GLN A 41 -8.61 16.59 5.21
CA GLN A 41 -9.92 16.01 4.85
C GLN A 41 -9.79 14.51 4.59
N GLY A 42 -8.78 14.10 3.83
CA GLY A 42 -8.45 12.70 3.59
C GLY A 42 -8.14 11.94 4.87
N ASN A 43 -7.36 12.53 5.79
CA ASN A 43 -7.07 11.92 7.09
C ASN A 43 -8.35 11.69 7.92
N ALA A 44 -9.31 12.63 7.87
CA ALA A 44 -10.60 12.45 8.53
C ALA A 44 -11.43 11.32 7.87
N MET A 45 -11.38 11.22 6.54
CA MET A 45 -12.02 10.12 5.80
C MET A 45 -11.39 8.77 6.14
N PHE A 46 -10.06 8.69 6.17
CA PHE A 46 -9.30 7.48 6.52
C PHE A 46 -9.61 6.96 7.94
N GLN A 47 -9.96 7.86 8.86
CA GLN A 47 -10.36 7.54 10.24
C GLN A 47 -11.87 7.38 10.42
N THR A 48 -12.68 7.46 9.35
CA THR A 48 -14.13 7.37 9.48
C THR A 48 -14.54 5.93 9.80
N THR A 49 -15.19 5.74 10.94
CA THR A 49 -15.80 4.45 11.30
C THR A 49 -17.13 4.28 10.58
N PHE A 50 -17.21 3.26 9.73
CA PHE A 50 -18.42 2.87 9.03
C PHE A 50 -19.31 1.97 9.90
N THR A 51 -20.61 2.03 9.63
CA THR A 51 -21.68 1.18 10.17
C THR A 51 -22.47 0.63 9.00
N PRO A 52 -23.28 -0.42 9.16
CA PRO A 52 -24.15 -0.87 8.07
C PRO A 52 -25.01 0.27 7.49
N ALA A 53 -25.52 1.16 8.34
CA ALA A 53 -26.33 2.30 7.90
C ALA A 53 -25.55 3.40 7.16
N THR A 54 -24.22 3.42 7.30
CA THR A 54 -23.34 4.39 6.63
C THR A 54 -22.46 3.72 5.58
N GLY A 55 -22.71 2.45 5.25
CA GLY A 55 -22.07 1.75 4.15
C GLY A 55 -21.03 0.69 4.48
N LEU A 56 -20.87 0.28 5.75
CA LEU A 56 -20.04 -0.90 6.06
C LEU A 56 -20.70 -2.14 5.46
N GLY A 57 -19.94 -2.91 4.69
CA GLY A 57 -20.43 -4.11 4.04
C GLY A 57 -20.86 -5.20 5.01
N PRO A 58 -21.69 -6.16 4.56
CA PRO A 58 -22.12 -7.29 5.39
C PRO A 58 -20.98 -8.22 5.87
N LEU A 59 -19.86 -8.25 5.12
CA LEU A 59 -18.60 -8.93 5.45
C LEU A 59 -17.48 -7.88 5.54
N PHE A 60 -16.67 -7.92 6.59
CA PHE A 60 -15.59 -6.96 6.80
C PHE A 60 -14.52 -7.49 7.76
N ASN A 61 -13.30 -6.96 7.68
CA ASN A 61 -12.19 -7.13 8.62
C ASN A 61 -12.10 -5.98 9.61
N ALA A 62 -12.39 -4.76 9.17
CA ALA A 62 -12.34 -3.55 9.99
C ALA A 62 -13.47 -2.58 9.62
N ARG A 63 -13.69 -1.58 10.47
CA ARG A 63 -14.73 -0.56 10.25
C ARG A 63 -14.15 0.80 9.87
N SER A 64 -12.84 0.96 9.90
CA SER A 64 -12.14 2.13 9.36
C SER A 64 -10.73 1.73 8.93
N CYS A 65 -10.12 2.48 8.00
CA CYS A 65 -8.74 2.22 7.61
C CYS A 65 -7.78 2.38 8.80
N ALA A 66 -8.09 3.29 9.73
CA ALA A 66 -7.30 3.55 10.93
C ALA A 66 -7.50 2.53 12.06
N GLU A 67 -8.31 1.48 11.88
CA GLU A 67 -8.33 0.33 12.79
C GLU A 67 -7.22 -0.68 12.49
N CYS A 68 -6.63 -0.63 11.28
CA CYS A 68 -5.55 -1.52 10.87
C CYS A 68 -4.25 -0.77 10.49
N HIS A 69 -4.32 0.54 10.29
CA HIS A 69 -3.18 1.39 9.93
C HIS A 69 -2.95 2.48 11.00
N GLU A 70 -2.53 2.11 12.20
CA GLU A 70 -2.58 2.99 13.38
C GLU A 70 -1.25 3.16 14.14
N ASP A 71 -0.28 2.26 14.00
CA ASP A 71 0.97 2.29 14.78
C ASP A 71 2.19 2.69 13.95
N PRO A 72 3.00 3.69 14.36
CA PRO A 72 2.86 4.54 15.55
C PRO A 72 1.89 5.73 15.37
N VAL A 73 1.31 5.86 14.18
CA VAL A 73 0.45 6.97 13.75
C VAL A 73 -0.51 6.47 12.68
N VAL A 74 -1.57 7.23 12.39
CA VAL A 74 -2.48 6.94 11.28
C VAL A 74 -1.71 6.78 9.95
N GLY A 75 -1.97 5.69 9.25
CA GLY A 75 -1.22 5.21 8.08
C GLY A 75 -0.02 4.30 8.41
N GLY A 76 0.17 4.00 9.69
CA GLY A 76 1.17 3.09 10.22
C GLY A 76 0.90 1.62 9.91
N VAL A 77 1.67 0.74 10.55
CA VAL A 77 1.38 -0.69 10.60
C VAL A 77 0.22 -0.96 11.57
N GLY A 78 -0.32 -2.17 11.53
CA GLY A 78 -1.27 -2.69 12.52
C GLY A 78 -0.94 -4.12 12.90
N ASP A 79 -1.43 -4.54 14.06
CA ASP A 79 -1.24 -5.90 14.61
C ASP A 79 -2.36 -6.87 14.17
N GLU A 80 -3.38 -6.37 13.48
CA GLU A 80 -4.45 -7.14 12.85
C GLU A 80 -3.85 -8.12 11.85
N VAL A 81 -4.37 -9.35 11.83
CA VAL A 81 -3.87 -10.41 10.96
C VAL A 81 -4.99 -10.96 10.11
N GLU A 82 -4.95 -10.62 8.84
CA GLU A 82 -5.91 -11.08 7.84
C GLU A 82 -5.51 -12.45 7.28
N THR A 83 -6.52 -13.23 6.91
CA THR A 83 -6.34 -14.49 6.18
C THR A 83 -6.49 -14.23 4.69
N HIS A 84 -5.42 -14.46 3.94
CA HIS A 84 -5.48 -14.51 2.49
C HIS A 84 -5.56 -15.95 1.98
N ALA A 85 -6.43 -16.18 1.00
CA ALA A 85 -6.59 -17.45 0.32
C ALA A 85 -6.25 -17.32 -1.17
N THR A 86 -5.68 -18.38 -1.74
CA THR A 86 -5.37 -18.50 -3.17
C THR A 86 -5.61 -19.92 -3.64
N ALA A 87 -5.85 -20.11 -4.94
CA ALA A 87 -5.81 -21.42 -5.56
C ALA A 87 -4.60 -21.58 -6.48
N TYR A 88 -3.88 -22.68 -6.35
CA TYR A 88 -2.76 -23.03 -7.22
C TYR A 88 -3.19 -24.11 -8.21
N HIS A 89 -3.16 -23.76 -9.50
CA HIS A 89 -3.49 -24.67 -10.59
C HIS A 89 -2.37 -24.67 -11.63
N GLY A 90 -1.63 -25.78 -11.74
CA GLY A 90 -0.60 -25.93 -12.76
C GLY A 90 0.52 -24.88 -12.70
N GLY A 91 0.87 -24.40 -11.50
CA GLY A 91 1.89 -23.35 -11.30
C GLY A 91 1.36 -21.92 -11.45
N VAL A 92 0.08 -21.74 -11.76
CA VAL A 92 -0.59 -20.43 -11.76
C VAL A 92 -1.25 -20.20 -10.40
N CYS A 93 -1.05 -19.01 -9.84
CA CYS A 93 -1.73 -18.54 -8.64
C CYS A 93 -2.99 -17.78 -9.06
N ASP A 94 -4.15 -18.28 -8.65
CA ASP A 94 -5.46 -17.66 -8.76
C ASP A 94 -5.78 -16.95 -7.43
N ASP A 95 -6.20 -15.69 -7.52
CA ASP A 95 -6.56 -14.86 -6.37
C ASP A 95 -8.01 -15.07 -5.91
N LEU A 96 -8.73 -16.02 -6.50
CA LEU A 96 -10.12 -16.34 -6.17
C LEU A 96 -11.09 -15.17 -6.42
N GLY A 97 -10.71 -14.17 -7.23
CA GLY A 97 -11.50 -12.96 -7.49
C GLY A 97 -12.92 -13.22 -8.00
N ARG A 98 -13.18 -14.39 -8.60
CA ARG A 98 -14.51 -14.79 -9.08
C ARG A 98 -15.46 -15.31 -7.99
N ILE A 99 -14.94 -15.69 -6.82
CA ILE A 99 -15.69 -16.44 -5.81
C ILE A 99 -15.59 -15.83 -4.40
N GLY A 100 -15.33 -14.53 -4.31
CA GLY A 100 -15.19 -13.77 -3.05
C GLY A 100 -13.90 -12.96 -2.99
N GLY A 101 -12.84 -13.46 -3.63
CA GLY A 101 -11.54 -12.80 -3.67
C GLY A 101 -10.51 -13.39 -2.71
N PRO A 102 -9.32 -12.78 -2.65
CA PRO A 102 -8.17 -13.35 -1.97
C PRO A 102 -8.11 -13.01 -0.49
N VAL A 103 -9.02 -12.18 0.02
CA VAL A 103 -9.05 -11.71 1.41
C VAL A 103 -10.30 -12.28 2.06
N ILE A 104 -10.12 -13.10 3.09
CA ILE A 104 -11.23 -13.69 3.84
C ILE A 104 -11.61 -12.71 4.94
N GLN A 105 -12.90 -12.35 5.03
CA GLN A 105 -13.35 -11.44 6.07
C GLN A 105 -13.70 -12.14 7.39
N ASP A 106 -13.10 -11.67 8.47
CA ASP A 106 -13.19 -12.29 9.80
C ASP A 106 -14.44 -11.86 10.59
N SER A 107 -15.24 -10.90 10.09
CA SER A 107 -16.47 -10.43 10.73
C SER A 107 -17.64 -10.34 9.77
N VAL A 108 -18.85 -10.51 10.34
CA VAL A 108 -20.12 -10.28 9.64
C VAL A 108 -21.00 -9.29 10.39
N THR A 109 -21.90 -8.61 9.68
CA THR A 109 -22.92 -7.76 10.33
C THR A 109 -23.99 -8.62 11.01
N PRO A 110 -24.69 -8.09 12.04
CA PRO A 110 -25.79 -8.81 12.69
C PRO A 110 -26.90 -9.25 11.72
N ALA A 111 -27.15 -8.48 10.66
CA ALA A 111 -28.14 -8.81 9.64
C ALA A 111 -27.73 -10.04 8.83
N LEU A 112 -26.47 -10.11 8.39
CA LEU A 112 -25.95 -11.28 7.67
C LEU A 112 -25.92 -12.52 8.56
N HIS A 113 -25.46 -12.39 9.80
CA HIS A 113 -25.48 -13.47 10.79
C HIS A 113 -26.90 -14.02 11.00
N ALA A 114 -27.90 -13.16 11.16
CA ALA A 114 -29.28 -13.59 11.38
C ALA A 114 -29.86 -14.39 10.21
N VAL A 115 -29.41 -14.14 8.97
CA VAL A 115 -29.89 -14.83 7.76
C VAL A 115 -29.11 -16.10 7.47
N LEU A 116 -27.78 -16.08 7.61
CA LEU A 116 -26.91 -17.19 7.19
C LEU A 116 -26.35 -18.03 8.35
N GLY A 117 -26.38 -17.53 9.59
CA GLY A 117 -25.81 -18.21 10.76
C GLY A 117 -24.28 -18.37 10.71
N ILE A 118 -23.59 -17.49 9.98
CA ILE A 118 -22.13 -17.43 9.90
C ILE A 118 -21.60 -16.30 10.80
N ASP A 119 -20.36 -16.42 11.25
CA ASP A 119 -19.67 -15.38 12.04
C ASP A 119 -18.48 -14.74 11.29
N GLN A 120 -18.02 -15.39 10.23
CA GLN A 120 -16.93 -14.97 9.34
C GLN A 120 -17.22 -15.50 7.92
N GLU A 121 -16.55 -14.94 6.91
CA GLU A 121 -16.64 -15.43 5.55
C GLU A 121 -16.13 -16.89 5.45
N PRO A 122 -16.92 -17.81 4.87
CA PRO A 122 -16.48 -19.17 4.64
C PRO A 122 -15.42 -19.26 3.53
N VAL A 123 -14.17 -19.59 3.90
CA VAL A 123 -13.07 -19.88 2.96
C VAL A 123 -13.54 -20.71 1.75
N PRO A 124 -13.28 -20.29 0.50
CA PRO A 124 -13.64 -21.06 -0.69
C PRO A 124 -13.06 -22.47 -0.71
N LEU A 125 -13.80 -23.45 -1.24
CA LEU A 125 -13.37 -24.86 -1.25
C LEU A 125 -12.21 -25.10 -2.23
N GLU A 126 -12.06 -24.21 -3.21
CA GLU A 126 -11.02 -24.17 -4.22
C GLU A 126 -9.68 -23.68 -3.65
N ALA A 127 -9.69 -23.03 -2.48
CA ALA A 127 -8.48 -22.52 -1.86
C ALA A 127 -7.51 -23.66 -1.53
N THR A 128 -6.27 -23.53 -1.99
CA THR A 128 -5.18 -24.50 -1.78
C THR A 128 -3.95 -23.88 -1.12
N GLY A 129 -3.89 -22.55 -1.03
CA GLY A 129 -2.83 -21.81 -0.37
C GLY A 129 -3.38 -20.73 0.55
N PHE A 130 -2.71 -20.56 1.69
CA PHE A 130 -3.10 -19.61 2.74
C PHE A 130 -1.92 -18.76 3.17
N GLY A 131 -2.17 -17.48 3.43
CA GLY A 131 -1.19 -16.56 3.99
C GLY A 131 -1.82 -15.72 5.08
N ARG A 132 -1.22 -15.72 6.27
CA ARG A 132 -1.57 -14.78 7.35
C ARG A 132 -0.73 -13.53 7.21
N ARG A 133 -1.34 -12.36 7.14
CA ARG A 133 -0.64 -11.10 6.88
C ARG A 133 -1.02 -10.05 7.91
N THR A 134 -0.01 -9.42 8.49
CA THR A 134 -0.19 -8.17 9.23
C THR A 134 -0.32 -7.00 8.26
N THR A 135 -1.03 -5.96 8.73
CA THR A 135 -1.26 -4.74 7.97
C THR A 135 0.04 -3.96 7.74
N PRO A 136 0.40 -3.67 6.48
CA PRO A 136 1.60 -2.89 6.19
C PRO A 136 1.36 -1.40 6.41
N SER A 137 2.45 -0.65 6.67
CA SER A 137 2.36 0.80 6.66
C SER A 137 2.13 1.34 5.25
N VAL A 138 1.31 2.40 5.16
CA VAL A 138 1.06 3.19 3.94
C VAL A 138 1.83 4.53 3.94
N LEU A 139 2.67 4.77 4.95
CA LEU A 139 3.52 5.97 5.05
C LEU A 139 4.43 6.07 3.81
N GLY A 140 4.37 7.20 3.10
CA GLY A 140 5.19 7.44 1.91
C GLY A 140 4.74 6.71 0.64
N PHE A 141 3.58 6.03 0.62
CA PHE A 141 3.10 5.32 -0.57
C PHE A 141 2.94 6.22 -1.80
N GLY A 142 2.57 7.49 -1.63
CA GLY A 142 2.52 8.43 -2.74
C GLY A 142 3.87 8.68 -3.43
N LEU A 143 4.99 8.53 -2.72
CA LEU A 143 6.33 8.60 -3.32
C LEU A 143 6.63 7.33 -4.14
N LEU A 144 6.22 6.15 -3.66
CA LEU A 144 6.38 4.89 -4.38
C LEU A 144 5.50 4.82 -5.63
N ASP A 145 4.27 5.31 -5.55
CA ASP A 145 3.37 5.45 -6.71
C ASP A 145 3.98 6.35 -7.80
N ALA A 146 4.71 7.39 -7.39
CA ALA A 146 5.36 8.34 -8.29
C ALA A 146 6.67 7.80 -8.90
N VAL A 147 7.15 6.60 -8.54
CA VAL A 147 8.33 5.98 -9.17
C VAL A 147 7.96 5.49 -10.58
N PRO A 148 8.65 5.97 -11.63
CA PRO A 148 8.36 5.57 -13.00
C PRO A 148 8.76 4.11 -13.21
N GLU A 149 8.01 3.39 -14.04
CA GLU A 149 8.31 1.98 -14.35
C GLU A 149 9.74 1.75 -14.85
N SER A 150 10.32 2.73 -15.55
CA SER A 150 11.71 2.68 -16.00
C SER A 150 12.72 2.56 -14.85
N GLU A 151 12.45 3.17 -13.69
CA GLU A 151 13.33 3.09 -12.52
C GLU A 151 13.29 1.69 -11.90
N ILE A 152 12.12 1.03 -11.92
CA ILE A 152 11.92 -0.36 -11.47
C ILE A 152 12.60 -1.33 -12.45
N VAL A 153 12.31 -1.20 -13.75
CA VAL A 153 12.86 -2.09 -14.79
C VAL A 153 14.38 -2.01 -14.89
N ALA A 154 14.97 -0.82 -14.68
CA ALA A 154 16.42 -0.64 -14.71
C ALA A 154 17.17 -1.46 -13.64
N ARG A 155 16.46 -1.93 -12.60
CA ARG A 155 17.02 -2.74 -11.50
C ARG A 155 16.71 -4.22 -11.62
N ALA A 156 15.89 -4.63 -12.58
CA ALA A 156 15.56 -6.02 -12.79
C ALA A 156 16.81 -6.83 -13.20
N ASP A 157 17.07 -7.91 -12.47
CA ASP A 157 18.11 -8.87 -12.81
C ASP A 157 17.62 -10.31 -12.56
N PRO A 158 16.62 -10.78 -13.34
CA PRO A 158 15.97 -12.06 -13.09
C PRO A 158 16.90 -13.27 -13.28
N ASP A 159 18.01 -13.10 -14.01
CA ASP A 159 18.97 -14.16 -14.34
C ASP A 159 20.26 -14.06 -13.52
N ASP A 160 20.30 -13.23 -12.45
CA ASP A 160 21.48 -12.99 -11.60
C ASP A 160 22.76 -12.78 -12.44
N ARG A 161 22.70 -11.84 -13.40
CA ARG A 161 23.79 -11.65 -14.37
C ARG A 161 25.04 -11.07 -13.71
N ASN A 162 24.89 -10.44 -12.55
CA ASN A 162 25.97 -9.88 -11.78
C ASN A 162 26.62 -10.91 -10.81
N GLY A 163 25.97 -12.06 -10.58
CA GLY A 163 26.46 -13.15 -9.73
C GLY A 163 26.48 -12.83 -8.24
N ASP A 164 25.59 -11.93 -7.78
CA ASP A 164 25.43 -11.57 -6.36
C ASP A 164 24.45 -12.49 -5.61
N GLY A 165 23.80 -13.41 -6.33
CA GLY A 165 22.85 -14.38 -5.78
C GLY A 165 21.42 -13.82 -5.61
N ILE A 166 21.13 -12.63 -6.16
CA ILE A 166 19.83 -11.97 -6.06
C ILE A 166 19.16 -11.95 -7.44
N SER A 167 17.92 -12.43 -7.51
CA SER A 167 17.14 -12.46 -8.74
C SER A 167 15.85 -11.65 -8.60
N GLY A 168 15.93 -10.36 -8.95
CA GLY A 168 14.81 -9.42 -8.88
C GLY A 168 14.04 -9.32 -10.19
N ARG A 169 12.70 -9.47 -10.15
CA ARG A 169 11.81 -9.28 -11.33
C ARG A 169 10.62 -8.38 -11.04
N PRO A 170 10.21 -7.49 -11.96
CA PRO A 170 8.96 -6.74 -11.80
C PRO A 170 7.77 -7.69 -11.86
N ASN A 171 6.76 -7.50 -11.01
CA ASN A 171 5.48 -8.15 -11.24
C ASN A 171 4.73 -7.42 -12.35
N ARG A 172 4.36 -8.13 -13.42
CA ARG A 172 3.62 -7.57 -14.55
C ARG A 172 2.18 -8.07 -14.51
N LEU A 173 1.25 -7.13 -14.44
CA LEU A 173 -0.18 -7.42 -14.49
C LEU A 173 -0.58 -7.90 -15.89
N PRO A 174 -1.75 -8.56 -16.03
CA PRO A 174 -2.23 -9.06 -17.33
C PRO A 174 -2.35 -7.97 -18.42
N ASP A 175 -2.56 -6.72 -18.04
CA ASP A 175 -2.64 -5.56 -18.94
C ASP A 175 -1.27 -4.95 -19.29
N GLY A 176 -0.18 -5.51 -18.77
CA GLY A 176 1.20 -5.13 -19.04
C GLY A 176 1.80 -4.09 -18.08
N ARG A 177 0.99 -3.47 -17.21
CA ARG A 177 1.48 -2.53 -16.19
C ARG A 177 2.33 -3.24 -15.14
N ILE A 178 3.25 -2.51 -14.52
CA ILE A 178 4.04 -3.02 -13.39
C ILE A 178 3.30 -2.77 -12.08
N GLY A 179 3.15 -3.83 -11.31
CA GLY A 179 2.60 -3.78 -9.98
C GLY A 179 3.62 -3.24 -8.96
N ARG A 180 3.11 -2.55 -7.94
CA ARG A 180 3.91 -1.86 -6.91
C ARG A 180 3.40 -2.13 -5.50
N PHE A 181 2.09 -2.31 -5.35
CA PHE A 181 1.42 -2.42 -4.07
C PHE A 181 0.92 -3.84 -3.78
N GLY A 182 0.74 -4.14 -2.50
CA GLY A 182 0.51 -5.50 -2.00
C GLY A 182 1.81 -6.29 -1.83
N ARG A 183 1.76 -7.37 -1.04
CA ARG A 183 2.96 -8.16 -0.70
C ARG A 183 3.65 -8.83 -1.90
N LYS A 184 2.95 -8.99 -3.01
CA LYS A 184 3.49 -9.53 -4.26
C LYS A 184 3.48 -8.50 -5.37
N ALA A 185 3.41 -7.21 -5.04
CA ALA A 185 3.34 -6.13 -6.01
C ALA A 185 2.27 -6.42 -7.07
N GLN A 186 1.09 -6.87 -6.66
CA GLN A 186 0.03 -7.32 -7.58
C GLN A 186 -0.94 -6.20 -7.98
N ILE A 187 -0.78 -4.99 -7.41
CA ILE A 187 -1.62 -3.82 -7.69
C ILE A 187 -0.73 -2.70 -8.24
N ALA A 188 -1.13 -2.10 -9.38
CA ALA A 188 -0.27 -1.19 -10.13
C ALA A 188 -0.26 0.24 -9.61
N THR A 189 -1.40 0.73 -9.12
CA THR A 189 -1.57 2.14 -8.73
C THR A 189 -2.10 2.28 -7.31
N LEU A 190 -1.80 3.41 -6.67
CA LEU A 190 -2.36 3.73 -5.36
C LEU A 190 -3.89 3.84 -5.39
N HIS A 191 -4.47 4.28 -6.50
CA HIS A 191 -5.91 4.34 -6.70
C HIS A 191 -6.56 2.96 -6.62
N GLU A 192 -6.06 1.99 -7.40
CA GLU A 192 -6.55 0.59 -7.38
C GLU A 192 -6.32 -0.08 -6.02
N PHE A 193 -5.20 0.24 -5.35
CA PHE A 193 -4.93 -0.26 -4.01
C PHE A 193 -5.98 0.25 -3.02
N THR A 194 -6.33 1.54 -3.11
CA THR A 194 -7.29 2.17 -2.22
C THR A 194 -8.72 1.67 -2.49
N SER A 195 -9.16 1.63 -3.75
CA SER A 195 -10.51 1.15 -4.08
C SER A 195 -10.68 -0.33 -3.77
N GLY A 196 -9.67 -1.15 -4.06
CA GLY A 196 -9.66 -2.57 -3.75
C GLY A 196 -9.73 -2.83 -2.24
N ALA A 197 -9.08 -2.01 -1.40
CA ALA A 197 -9.14 -2.16 0.05
C ALA A 197 -10.55 -1.89 0.61
N PHE A 198 -11.28 -0.91 0.08
CA PHE A 198 -12.66 -0.63 0.54
C PHE A 198 -13.57 -1.85 0.37
N ILE A 199 -13.54 -2.49 -0.79
CA ILE A 199 -14.40 -3.65 -1.06
C ILE A 199 -13.88 -4.93 -0.39
N ASN A 200 -12.57 -5.18 -0.40
CA ASN A 200 -12.02 -6.43 0.13
C ASN A 200 -11.89 -6.44 1.66
N GLU A 201 -11.64 -5.30 2.30
CA GLU A 201 -11.46 -5.25 3.77
C GLU A 201 -12.71 -4.79 4.51
N MET A 202 -13.53 -3.94 3.91
CA MET A 202 -14.68 -3.33 4.60
C MET A 202 -16.01 -3.64 3.93
N GLY A 203 -16.00 -4.36 2.80
CA GLY A 203 -17.19 -4.65 2.00
C GLY A 203 -17.88 -3.39 1.46
N ILE A 204 -17.14 -2.30 1.26
CA ILE A 204 -17.70 -1.00 0.84
C ILE A 204 -17.49 -0.85 -0.66
N THR A 205 -18.58 -0.72 -1.42
CA THR A 205 -18.51 -0.47 -2.86
C THR A 205 -18.18 0.99 -3.16
N SER A 206 -17.62 1.20 -4.35
CA SER A 206 -17.19 2.52 -4.83
C SER A 206 -17.39 2.62 -6.35
N PRO A 207 -17.32 3.81 -6.97
CA PRO A 207 -17.48 3.92 -8.43
C PRO A 207 -16.59 2.98 -9.27
N PRO A 208 -15.29 2.76 -8.96
CA PRO A 208 -14.48 1.78 -9.68
C PRO A 208 -14.82 0.31 -9.32
N GLU A 209 -15.34 0.06 -8.12
CA GLU A 209 -15.73 -1.27 -7.61
C GLU A 209 -17.21 -1.28 -7.17
N PRO A 210 -18.17 -1.21 -8.11
CA PRO A 210 -19.58 -0.88 -7.80
C PRO A 210 -20.43 -2.11 -7.49
N ARG A 211 -19.80 -3.26 -7.21
CA ARG A 211 -20.50 -4.53 -7.02
C ARG A 211 -20.13 -5.11 -5.68
N GLU A 212 -21.16 -5.46 -4.92
CA GLU A 212 -21.05 -6.26 -3.71
C GLU A 212 -20.25 -7.55 -3.92
N GLN A 213 -19.60 -7.98 -2.85
CA GLN A 213 -18.91 -9.26 -2.84
C GLN A 213 -19.89 -10.44 -2.84
N THR A 214 -19.34 -11.62 -3.09
CA THR A 214 -20.08 -12.88 -3.09
C THR A 214 -19.45 -13.83 -2.11
N ILE A 215 -20.26 -14.67 -1.46
CA ILE A 215 -19.74 -15.82 -0.72
C ILE A 215 -19.71 -16.99 -1.69
N ARG A 216 -18.53 -17.37 -2.17
CA ARG A 216 -18.34 -18.52 -3.09
C ARG A 216 -19.26 -18.43 -4.33
N ASP A 217 -19.21 -17.29 -5.04
CA ASP A 217 -20.06 -16.98 -6.22
C ASP A 217 -21.57 -16.87 -5.92
N THR A 218 -21.96 -16.91 -4.63
CA THR A 218 -23.35 -16.68 -4.22
C THR A 218 -23.50 -15.22 -3.77
N PRO A 219 -24.42 -14.44 -4.38
CA PRO A 219 -24.71 -13.08 -3.94
C PRO A 219 -25.16 -13.04 -2.48
N LEU A 220 -24.85 -11.93 -1.80
CA LEU A 220 -25.33 -11.70 -0.44
C LEU A 220 -26.87 -11.68 -0.40
N PRO A 221 -27.50 -12.20 0.67
CA PRO A 221 -28.95 -12.22 0.76
C PRO A 221 -29.58 -10.82 0.73
N SER A 222 -30.76 -10.70 0.12
CA SER A 222 -31.52 -9.44 0.11
C SER A 222 -31.76 -8.90 1.54
N GLY A 223 -31.51 -7.60 1.72
CA GLY A 223 -31.82 -6.88 2.96
C GLY A 223 -30.77 -6.99 4.08
N VAL A 224 -29.65 -7.67 3.83
CA VAL A 224 -28.51 -7.69 4.78
C VAL A 224 -27.60 -6.47 4.65
N ASP A 225 -27.67 -5.79 3.50
CA ASP A 225 -27.08 -4.48 3.27
C ASP A 225 -28.19 -3.41 3.17
N PRO A 226 -28.25 -2.47 4.11
CA PRO A 226 -29.23 -1.40 4.10
C PRO A 226 -28.77 -0.12 3.36
N ALA A 227 -27.49 0.00 3.03
CA ALA A 227 -26.96 1.17 2.34
C ALA A 227 -27.12 1.02 0.81
N PRO A 228 -27.29 2.13 0.06
CA PRO A 228 -27.38 2.06 -1.39
C PRO A 228 -26.00 2.15 -2.06
N ASP A 229 -25.76 1.24 -2.99
CA ASP A 229 -24.53 1.20 -3.78
C ASP A 229 -24.45 2.35 -4.82
N PRO A 230 -23.25 2.93 -5.05
CA PRO A 230 -22.05 2.73 -4.25
C PRO A 230 -22.12 3.47 -2.91
N GLU A 231 -21.75 2.80 -1.82
CA GLU A 231 -21.81 3.41 -0.47
C GLU A 231 -20.78 4.53 -0.35
N LEU A 232 -19.57 4.32 -0.89
CA LEU A 232 -18.53 5.33 -0.93
C LEU A 232 -18.57 6.09 -2.26
N GLY A 233 -19.03 7.34 -2.23
CA GLY A 233 -18.95 8.22 -3.39
C GLY A 233 -17.49 8.55 -3.79
N GLN A 234 -17.29 8.98 -5.05
CA GLN A 234 -15.97 9.31 -5.59
C GLN A 234 -15.17 10.29 -4.71
N ALA A 235 -15.84 11.28 -4.11
CA ALA A 235 -15.18 12.25 -3.25
C ALA A 235 -14.57 11.63 -1.98
N GLY A 236 -15.19 10.58 -1.42
CA GLY A 236 -14.65 9.85 -0.28
C GLY A 236 -13.43 9.00 -0.67
N LEU A 237 -13.51 8.33 -1.82
CA LEU A 237 -12.38 7.60 -2.38
C LEU A 237 -11.19 8.52 -2.68
N ASP A 238 -11.43 9.64 -3.39
CA ASP A 238 -10.40 10.62 -3.73
C ASP A 238 -9.77 11.26 -2.47
N ALA A 239 -10.58 11.51 -1.43
CA ALA A 239 -10.08 12.03 -0.16
C ALA A 239 -9.13 11.03 0.51
N THR A 240 -9.52 9.76 0.57
CA THR A 240 -8.70 8.67 1.15
C THR A 240 -7.39 8.49 0.37
N GLU A 241 -7.46 8.43 -0.96
CA GLU A 241 -6.27 8.36 -1.81
C GLU A 241 -5.38 9.60 -1.62
N THR A 242 -5.97 10.80 -1.55
CA THR A 242 -5.21 12.04 -1.34
C THR A 242 -4.44 12.03 -0.02
N PHE A 243 -5.01 11.46 1.04
CA PHE A 243 -4.28 11.28 2.30
C PHE A 243 -3.07 10.38 2.09
N MET A 244 -3.26 9.17 1.58
CA MET A 244 -2.17 8.20 1.34
C MET A 244 -1.10 8.73 0.38
N ARG A 245 -1.53 9.47 -0.66
CA ARG A 245 -0.66 10.08 -1.66
C ARG A 245 0.21 11.20 -1.11
N LEU A 246 -0.27 11.91 -0.09
CA LEU A 246 0.43 13.05 0.50
C LEU A 246 1.02 12.73 1.89
N LEU A 247 0.86 11.51 2.39
CA LEU A 247 1.39 11.07 3.67
C LEU A 247 2.91 10.85 3.60
N ALA A 248 3.66 11.53 4.46
CA ALA A 248 5.12 11.44 4.45
C ALA A 248 5.64 10.10 4.99
N PRO A 249 6.77 9.59 4.46
CA PRO A 249 7.50 8.52 5.13
C PRO A 249 8.11 9.04 6.45
N PRO A 250 8.45 8.15 7.41
CA PRO A 250 9.23 8.54 8.57
C PRO A 250 10.52 9.26 8.16
N PRO A 251 10.91 10.34 8.87
CA PRO A 251 12.17 11.01 8.57
C PRO A 251 13.36 10.07 8.81
N PRO A 252 14.39 10.09 7.94
CA PRO A 252 15.57 9.28 8.18
C PRO A 252 16.31 9.75 9.44
N THR A 253 16.73 8.80 10.27
CA THR A 253 17.57 9.06 11.45
C THR A 253 19.05 8.97 11.03
N LEU A 254 19.69 10.12 10.79
CA LEU A 254 21.12 10.21 10.43
C LEU A 254 21.88 11.23 11.29
N SER A 255 21.44 11.36 12.53
CA SER A 255 21.89 12.35 13.50
C SER A 255 22.93 11.82 14.49
N SER A 256 23.03 10.50 14.70
CA SER A 256 23.96 9.88 15.64
C SER A 256 25.06 9.05 14.98
N PHE A 257 26.18 8.87 15.68
CA PHE A 257 27.26 7.98 15.23
C PHE A 257 26.77 6.53 15.04
N ALA A 258 25.89 6.05 15.92
CA ALA A 258 25.31 4.72 15.83
C ALA A 258 24.48 4.54 14.55
N GLU A 259 23.66 5.54 14.19
CA GLU A 259 22.87 5.55 12.95
C GLU A 259 23.76 5.52 11.70
N LEU A 260 24.79 6.36 11.66
CA LEU A 260 25.74 6.40 10.54
C LEU A 260 26.50 5.08 10.37
N GLN A 261 26.91 4.47 11.48
CA GLN A 261 27.57 3.16 11.49
C GLN A 261 26.60 2.05 11.08
N GLY A 262 25.34 2.11 11.51
CA GLY A 262 24.27 1.19 11.11
C GLY A 262 24.04 1.20 9.60
N ARG A 263 23.95 2.39 8.99
CA ARG A 263 23.84 2.53 7.52
C ARG A 263 25.03 1.90 6.79
N LYS A 264 26.25 2.11 7.29
CA LYS A 264 27.46 1.50 6.70
C LYS A 264 27.42 -0.03 6.84
N LEU A 265 27.03 -0.54 8.01
CA LEU A 265 26.91 -1.97 8.26
C LEU A 265 25.87 -2.61 7.34
N PHE A 266 24.70 -1.97 7.18
CA PHE A 266 23.63 -2.42 6.28
C PHE A 266 24.14 -2.63 4.85
N ALA A 267 24.90 -1.68 4.31
CA ALA A 267 25.53 -1.83 3.00
C ALA A 267 26.63 -2.90 2.98
N THR A 268 27.47 -2.97 4.02
CA THR A 268 28.60 -3.91 4.08
C THR A 268 28.14 -5.37 4.19
N VAL A 269 27.01 -5.62 4.84
CA VAL A 269 26.37 -6.95 4.95
C VAL A 269 25.77 -7.39 3.61
N GLY A 270 25.50 -6.45 2.68
CA GLY A 270 24.88 -6.73 1.39
C GLY A 270 23.37 -6.50 1.36
N CYS A 271 22.76 -5.97 2.43
CA CYS A 271 21.30 -5.76 2.50
C CYS A 271 20.78 -4.85 1.38
N THR A 272 21.63 -3.94 0.88
CA THR A 272 21.30 -3.01 -0.22
C THR A 272 21.12 -3.69 -1.58
N GLY A 273 21.41 -4.99 -1.70
CA GLY A 273 21.15 -5.75 -2.92
C GLY A 273 19.67 -5.80 -3.27
N CYS A 274 18.81 -6.09 -2.28
CA CYS A 274 17.34 -6.05 -2.43
C CYS A 274 16.73 -4.77 -1.83
N HIS A 275 17.25 -4.29 -0.69
CA HIS A 275 16.74 -3.09 -0.03
C HIS A 275 17.42 -1.83 -0.59
N VAL A 276 17.14 -1.55 -1.87
CA VAL A 276 17.76 -0.43 -2.61
C VAL A 276 17.47 0.89 -1.88
N PRO A 277 18.49 1.60 -1.36
CA PRO A 277 18.26 2.75 -0.50
C PRO A 277 17.53 3.92 -1.16
N VAL A 278 17.71 4.08 -2.48
CA VAL A 278 17.26 5.27 -3.21
C VAL A 278 16.54 4.89 -4.50
N LEU A 279 15.34 5.45 -4.67
CA LEU A 279 14.60 5.53 -5.92
C LEU A 279 14.35 7.00 -6.27
N HIS A 280 14.04 7.27 -7.55
CA HIS A 280 13.68 8.59 -8.02
C HIS A 280 12.25 8.60 -8.56
N THR A 281 11.48 9.62 -8.20
CA THR A 281 10.14 9.82 -8.77
C THR A 281 10.22 10.48 -10.14
N GLY A 282 9.15 10.30 -10.92
CA GLY A 282 8.95 10.98 -12.20
C GLY A 282 8.36 12.38 -12.03
N SER A 283 7.90 12.96 -13.14
CA SER A 283 7.19 14.23 -13.13
C SER A 283 5.81 14.09 -12.46
N SER A 284 5.46 15.07 -11.64
CA SER A 284 4.16 15.12 -10.94
C SER A 284 3.63 16.56 -10.84
N PRO A 285 2.31 16.77 -10.89
CA PRO A 285 1.70 18.07 -10.60
C PRO A 285 1.84 18.46 -9.12
N VAL A 286 2.06 17.50 -8.22
CA VAL A 286 2.34 17.75 -6.82
C VAL A 286 3.85 17.97 -6.68
N ARG A 287 4.26 19.20 -6.34
CA ARG A 287 5.68 19.56 -6.20
C ARG A 287 6.46 18.61 -5.29
N ALA A 288 5.84 18.15 -4.20
CA ALA A 288 6.45 17.23 -3.24
C ALA A 288 6.77 15.83 -3.81
N LEU A 289 6.10 15.44 -4.90
CA LEU A 289 6.25 14.14 -5.56
C LEU A 289 7.04 14.23 -6.87
N SER A 290 7.38 15.42 -7.35
CA SER A 290 7.89 15.64 -8.71
C SER A 290 9.41 15.64 -8.74
N ASN A 291 10.01 14.67 -9.45
CA ASN A 291 11.45 14.53 -9.63
C ASN A 291 12.24 14.60 -8.31
N THR A 292 11.77 13.86 -7.30
CA THR A 292 12.37 13.86 -5.97
C THR A 292 13.10 12.53 -5.69
N THR A 293 14.10 12.61 -4.81
CA THR A 293 14.78 11.44 -4.26
C THR A 293 13.94 10.82 -3.16
N VAL A 294 13.75 9.51 -3.21
CA VAL A 294 13.00 8.71 -2.22
C VAL A 294 13.95 7.76 -1.52
N PHE A 295 14.07 7.87 -0.19
CA PHE A 295 14.84 6.92 0.61
C PHE A 295 14.02 5.65 0.88
N ALA A 296 13.81 4.85 -0.17
CA ALA A 296 12.77 3.81 -0.21
C ALA A 296 13.16 2.50 0.49
N TYR A 297 14.43 2.10 0.45
CA TYR A 297 14.91 0.78 0.92
C TYR A 297 14.12 -0.40 0.34
N THR A 298 13.76 -0.27 -0.93
CA THR A 298 13.06 -1.26 -1.77
C THR A 298 13.41 -0.98 -3.22
N ASP A 299 13.42 -2.03 -4.05
CA ASP A 299 13.52 -1.93 -5.50
C ASP A 299 12.16 -2.11 -6.22
N LEU A 300 11.08 -2.37 -5.46
CA LEU A 300 9.75 -2.70 -5.96
C LEU A 300 9.73 -3.94 -6.88
N LEU A 301 10.68 -4.86 -6.69
CA LEU A 301 10.77 -6.13 -7.40
C LEU A 301 10.29 -7.30 -6.53
N LEU A 302 9.92 -8.38 -7.19
CA LEU A 302 9.78 -9.69 -6.58
C LEU A 302 11.15 -10.37 -6.54
N HIS A 303 11.41 -11.02 -5.41
CA HIS A 303 12.59 -11.85 -5.16
C HIS A 303 12.13 -13.23 -4.69
N ASP A 304 12.92 -14.26 -5.03
CA ASP A 304 12.67 -15.66 -4.66
C ASP A 304 13.39 -16.06 -3.35
#